data_AF-A0A934S235-F1
#
_entry.id   AF-A0A934S235-F1
#
_cell.length_a   1.000
_cell.length_b   1.000
_cell.length_c   1.000
_cell.angle_alpha   90.00
_cell.angle_beta   90.00
_cell.angle_gamma   90.00
#
_symmetry.space_group_name_H-M   'P 1'
#
loop_
_entity.id
_entity.type
_entity.pdbx_description
1 polymer ?
#
loop_
_entity_poly.entity_id
_entity_poly.type
_entity_poly.pdbx_seq_one_letter_code
_entity_poly.pdbx_strand_id
1 'polypeptide(L)'
;MAWRIDKHVVRGLIQNIVPGRVVGTVWLKGLNQPIELNLKGNCYRDLAGTRLEFKNPHPIEGDYTGFDVFQEGNVGDMTASKKVKTLLDFDEESEELPESPAFKLANCLYLEWFSESNGRVLIETTDFSWKVSLPKWTLSEDDERDQQEANKQAMFNFMDELSRALTPAEQSEEPAEEDMDEFQWEAYLQKTDARSDMLLELFEKYENDPDCEEIIAKAMGWEIESMEVTEEFFEEWDIDQNQDSKDPDSEYLPNHPLISRMMDITSQLYYEAESRKLFTEDTNNPWNQLIWHGQMTVSKLIAALEEVAEGIETEPGFVVATLKRALHLLHLTIATMEACVSIDPDEHRWTNDIRKELFTLRESIIDTMQSYRQQ
;
A
#
# COMPACT_ATOMS: atom_id res chain seq x y z
N MET A 1 0.62 -7.66 -3.08
CA MET A 1 1.38 -6.75 -3.98
C MET A 1 1.10 -7.12 -5.43
N ALA A 2 0.84 -6.11 -6.28
CA ALA A 2 0.57 -6.28 -7.70
C ALA A 2 1.55 -5.47 -8.56
N TRP A 3 1.98 -6.04 -9.69
CA TRP A 3 2.71 -5.29 -10.72
C TRP A 3 1.75 -4.34 -11.44
N ARG A 4 1.75 -3.06 -11.07
CA ARG A 4 1.01 -2.00 -11.76
C ARG A 4 1.88 -1.43 -12.88
N ILE A 5 1.55 -1.77 -14.12
CA ILE A 5 2.42 -1.48 -15.27
C ILE A 5 1.86 -0.42 -16.22
N ASP A 6 0.71 0.19 -15.90
CA ASP A 6 0.00 1.18 -16.71
C ASP A 6 0.92 2.33 -17.18
N LYS A 7 1.68 2.95 -16.27
CA LYS A 7 2.62 4.05 -16.60
C LYS A 7 3.74 3.63 -17.56
N HIS A 8 4.04 2.34 -17.62
CA HIS A 8 5.17 1.78 -18.34
C HIS A 8 4.81 1.21 -19.71
N VAL A 9 3.54 0.92 -19.94
CA VAL A 9 3.04 0.43 -21.22
C VAL A 9 3.32 1.47 -22.30
N VAL A 10 3.93 1.04 -23.42
CA VAL A 10 3.98 1.82 -24.66
C VAL A 10 2.74 1.54 -25.50
N ARG A 11 2.42 0.26 -25.68
CA ARG A 11 1.25 -0.23 -26.42
C ARG A 11 0.95 -1.68 -26.06
N GLY A 12 -0.24 -2.14 -26.36
CA GLY A 12 -0.61 -3.54 -26.19
C GLY A 12 -1.63 -4.02 -27.21
N LEU A 13 -1.65 -5.33 -27.38
CA LEU A 13 -2.59 -6.07 -28.21
C LEU A 13 -3.05 -7.28 -27.40
N ILE A 14 -4.33 -7.33 -27.02
CA ILE A 14 -4.91 -8.46 -26.28
C ILE A 14 -6.11 -8.97 -27.08
N GLN A 15 -6.28 -10.29 -27.11
CA GLN A 15 -7.38 -10.91 -27.83
C GLN A 15 -7.99 -12.06 -27.05
N ASN A 16 -9.32 -12.08 -27.02
CA ASN A 16 -10.11 -13.19 -26.49
C ASN A 16 -10.98 -13.79 -27.60
N ILE A 17 -10.37 -14.01 -28.77
CA ILE A 17 -11.07 -14.51 -29.97
C ILE A 17 -11.42 -16.00 -29.92
N VAL A 18 -10.83 -16.74 -28.99
CA VAL A 18 -11.13 -18.15 -28.71
C VAL A 18 -11.71 -18.21 -27.29
N PRO A 19 -12.92 -18.77 -27.10
CA PRO A 19 -13.50 -18.93 -25.77
C PRO A 19 -12.56 -19.69 -24.82
N GLY A 20 -12.47 -19.23 -23.58
CA GLY A 20 -11.64 -19.78 -22.52
C GLY A 20 -10.15 -19.46 -22.64
N ARG A 21 -9.73 -18.64 -23.60
CA ARG A 21 -8.32 -18.29 -23.80
C ARG A 21 -8.15 -16.81 -24.15
N VAL A 22 -7.29 -16.13 -23.40
CA VAL A 22 -6.82 -14.79 -23.70
C VAL A 22 -5.34 -14.87 -24.04
N VAL A 23 -4.97 -14.32 -25.19
CA VAL A 23 -3.56 -14.18 -25.58
C VAL A 23 -3.28 -12.75 -25.97
N GLY A 24 -2.03 -12.34 -25.85
CA GLY A 24 -1.70 -10.95 -26.13
C GLY A 24 -0.22 -10.65 -26.06
N THR A 25 0.10 -9.42 -26.40
CA THR A 25 1.45 -8.90 -26.37
C THR A 25 1.42 -7.47 -25.86
N VAL A 26 2.22 -7.15 -24.85
CA VAL A 26 2.30 -5.81 -24.26
C VAL A 26 3.76 -5.33 -24.32
N TRP A 27 3.98 -4.13 -24.84
CA TRP A 27 5.30 -3.53 -24.93
C TRP A 27 5.46 -2.52 -23.80
N LEU A 28 6.48 -2.70 -22.97
CA LEU A 28 6.86 -1.73 -21.93
C LEU A 28 8.08 -0.91 -22.35
N LYS A 29 8.18 0.31 -21.84
CA LYS A 29 9.29 1.21 -22.14
C LYS A 29 10.52 0.83 -21.29
N GLY A 30 11.61 0.45 -21.95
CA GLY A 30 12.83 -0.01 -21.27
C GLY A 30 13.04 -1.54 -21.36
N LEU A 31 11.99 -2.29 -21.72
CA LEU A 31 12.13 -3.70 -22.07
C LEU A 31 12.40 -3.90 -23.57
N ASN A 32 13.43 -4.70 -23.87
CA ASN A 32 13.80 -5.04 -25.24
C ASN A 32 12.89 -6.09 -25.88
N GLN A 33 12.16 -6.85 -25.06
CA GLN A 33 11.21 -7.87 -25.50
C GLN A 33 9.82 -7.51 -24.97
N PRO A 34 8.76 -7.74 -25.76
CA PRO A 34 7.42 -7.57 -25.26
C PRO A 34 7.05 -8.67 -24.27
N ILE A 35 6.10 -8.36 -23.40
CA ILE A 35 5.41 -9.33 -22.57
C ILE A 35 4.48 -10.15 -23.46
N GLU A 36 4.53 -11.47 -23.33
CA GLU A 36 3.64 -12.41 -24.04
C GLU A 36 2.64 -13.02 -23.05
N LEU A 37 1.35 -12.89 -23.37
CA LEU A 37 0.26 -13.39 -22.54
C LEU A 37 -0.30 -14.69 -23.11
N ASN A 38 -0.43 -15.71 -22.26
CA ASN A 38 -1.12 -16.97 -22.53
C ASN A 38 -1.96 -17.36 -21.31
N LEU A 39 -3.18 -16.82 -21.24
CA LEU A 39 -4.02 -16.88 -20.05
C LEU A 39 -5.27 -17.75 -20.29
N LYS A 40 -5.68 -18.46 -19.24
CA LYS A 40 -6.91 -19.27 -19.19
C LYS A 40 -8.06 -18.42 -18.65
N GLY A 41 -9.22 -18.48 -19.33
CA GLY A 41 -10.41 -17.68 -18.99
C GLY A 41 -10.82 -16.72 -20.11
N ASN A 42 -11.77 -15.84 -19.82
CA ASN A 42 -12.35 -14.89 -20.75
C ASN A 42 -12.33 -13.46 -20.21
N CYS A 43 -12.31 -12.49 -21.11
CA CYS A 43 -12.62 -11.11 -20.75
C CYS A 43 -14.14 -10.94 -20.53
N TYR A 44 -14.54 -9.83 -19.92
CA TYR A 44 -15.95 -9.48 -19.76
C TYR A 44 -16.63 -9.16 -21.10
N ARG A 45 -17.95 -9.07 -21.10
CA ARG A 45 -18.79 -9.02 -22.33
C ARG A 45 -18.35 -7.99 -23.35
N ASP A 46 -17.78 -6.88 -22.92
CA ASP A 46 -17.34 -5.79 -23.79
C ASP A 46 -16.05 -6.10 -24.55
N LEU A 47 -15.22 -7.02 -24.05
CA LEU A 47 -13.99 -7.48 -24.69
C LEU A 47 -14.02 -8.94 -25.15
N ALA A 48 -14.98 -9.73 -24.68
CA ALA A 48 -15.18 -11.12 -25.07
C ALA A 48 -15.34 -11.28 -26.59
N GLY A 49 -14.60 -12.21 -27.18
CA GLY A 49 -14.62 -12.43 -28.63
C GLY A 49 -13.93 -11.38 -29.47
N THR A 50 -13.33 -10.36 -28.86
CA THR A 50 -12.73 -9.22 -29.59
C THR A 50 -11.21 -9.25 -29.57
N ARG A 51 -10.63 -8.33 -30.34
CA ARG A 51 -9.24 -7.91 -30.28
C ARG A 51 -9.20 -6.46 -29.79
N LEU A 52 -8.50 -6.24 -28.69
CA LEU A 52 -8.23 -4.95 -28.08
C LEU A 52 -6.82 -4.48 -28.45
N GLU A 53 -6.72 -3.29 -29.04
CA GLU A 53 -5.46 -2.59 -29.26
C GLU A 53 -5.44 -1.31 -28.43
N PHE A 54 -4.38 -1.06 -27.67
CA PHE A 54 -4.26 0.13 -26.83
C PHE A 54 -2.86 0.74 -26.89
N LYS A 55 -2.77 2.04 -26.61
CA LYS A 55 -1.53 2.80 -26.60
C LYS A 55 -1.56 3.88 -25.52
N ASN A 56 -0.47 3.93 -24.75
CA ASN A 56 -0.22 4.98 -23.77
C ASN A 56 0.37 6.21 -24.48
N PRO A 57 -0.19 7.42 -24.27
CA PRO A 57 0.37 8.66 -24.83
C PRO A 57 1.73 9.05 -24.22
N HIS A 58 1.97 8.75 -22.94
CA HIS A 58 3.12 9.24 -22.17
C HIS A 58 3.80 8.11 -21.36
N PRO A 59 4.42 7.11 -22.01
CA PRO A 59 5.08 6.02 -21.30
C PRO A 59 6.34 6.48 -20.55
N ILE A 60 6.50 6.00 -19.33
CA ILE A 60 7.67 6.21 -18.46
C ILE A 60 8.45 4.91 -18.32
N GLU A 61 9.77 4.98 -18.30
CA GLU A 61 10.62 3.81 -18.09
C GLU A 61 10.49 3.30 -16.65
N GLY A 62 10.34 1.99 -16.47
CA GLY A 62 10.18 1.35 -15.16
C GLY A 62 11.37 0.45 -14.79
N ASP A 63 11.40 0.00 -13.54
CA ASP A 63 12.28 -1.09 -13.11
C ASP A 63 11.55 -2.42 -13.28
N TYR A 64 12.18 -3.34 -14.01
CA TYR A 64 11.64 -4.66 -14.34
C TYR A 64 12.49 -5.79 -13.74
N THR A 65 13.32 -5.48 -12.75
CA THR A 65 14.14 -6.48 -12.07
C THR A 65 13.25 -7.56 -11.47
N GLY A 66 13.42 -8.81 -11.92
CA GLY A 66 12.60 -9.94 -11.48
C GLY A 66 11.27 -10.12 -12.21
N PHE A 67 10.97 -9.33 -13.24
CA PHE A 67 9.75 -9.46 -14.03
C PHE A 67 9.95 -10.44 -15.20
N ASP A 68 9.19 -11.54 -15.23
CA ASP A 68 9.16 -12.46 -16.36
C ASP A 68 8.37 -11.87 -17.54
N VAL A 69 8.88 -11.97 -18.76
CA VAL A 69 8.19 -11.50 -19.97
C VAL A 69 7.14 -12.51 -20.45
N PHE A 70 7.22 -13.78 -20.05
CA PHE A 70 6.23 -14.80 -20.39
C PHE A 70 5.21 -14.92 -19.26
N GLN A 71 3.94 -14.62 -19.57
CA GLN A 71 2.83 -14.66 -18.61
C GLN A 71 1.92 -15.83 -18.92
N GLU A 72 2.05 -16.90 -18.14
CA GLU A 72 1.11 -18.01 -18.12
C GLU A 72 0.32 -17.98 -16.82
N GLY A 73 -0.99 -18.22 -16.91
CA GLY A 73 -1.84 -18.21 -15.72
C GLY A 73 -3.32 -17.99 -16.04
N ASN A 74 -4.03 -17.31 -15.15
CA ASN A 74 -5.46 -17.10 -15.23
C ASN A 74 -5.81 -15.64 -15.52
N VAL A 75 -6.86 -15.44 -16.29
CA VAL A 75 -7.48 -14.13 -16.51
C VAL A 75 -8.10 -13.67 -15.19
N GLY A 76 -7.83 -12.42 -14.80
CA GLY A 76 -8.57 -11.69 -13.77
C GLY A 76 -9.60 -10.79 -14.44
N ASP A 77 -9.95 -9.67 -13.81
CA ASP A 77 -10.94 -8.77 -14.43
C ASP A 77 -10.35 -8.07 -15.67
N MET A 78 -10.98 -8.26 -16.83
CA MET A 78 -10.58 -7.63 -18.08
C MET A 78 -11.77 -6.96 -18.76
N THR A 79 -11.83 -5.64 -18.72
CA THR A 79 -12.91 -4.82 -19.29
C THR A 79 -12.42 -3.42 -19.68
N ALA A 80 -13.06 -2.82 -20.68
CA ALA A 80 -12.90 -1.42 -21.07
C ALA A 80 -14.10 -0.56 -20.62
N SER A 81 -15.01 -1.12 -19.80
CA SER A 81 -16.28 -0.49 -19.43
C SER A 81 -16.40 -0.22 -17.92
N LYS A 82 -15.35 -0.47 -17.13
CA LYS A 82 -15.32 -0.13 -15.70
C LYS A 82 -15.46 1.39 -15.55
N LYS A 83 -16.41 1.84 -14.73
CA LYS A 83 -16.62 3.27 -14.46
C LYS A 83 -15.81 3.70 -13.25
N VAL A 84 -14.99 4.72 -13.42
CA VAL A 84 -14.20 5.32 -12.34
C VAL A 84 -14.48 6.81 -12.25
N LYS A 85 -14.37 7.37 -11.04
CA LYS A 85 -14.45 8.82 -10.82
C LYS A 85 -13.09 9.41 -11.13
N THR A 86 -13.02 10.29 -12.13
CA THR A 86 -11.82 11.05 -12.48
C THR A 86 -12.06 12.51 -12.10
N LEU A 87 -11.03 13.18 -11.61
CA LEU A 87 -11.06 14.62 -11.40
C LEU A 87 -11.42 15.33 -12.71
N LEU A 88 -12.28 16.34 -12.65
CA LEU A 88 -12.44 17.28 -13.76
C LEU A 88 -11.22 18.21 -13.76
N ASP A 89 -10.66 18.43 -14.96
CA ASP A 89 -9.59 19.42 -15.14
C ASP A 89 -10.13 20.76 -14.64
N PHE A 90 -9.43 21.40 -13.70
CA PHE A 90 -9.75 22.75 -13.27
C PHE A 90 -9.38 23.70 -14.43
N ASP A 91 -10.31 24.58 -14.83
CA ASP A 91 -9.95 25.68 -15.74
C ASP A 91 -8.95 26.58 -15.02
N GLU A 92 -7.68 26.58 -15.47
CA GLU A 92 -6.62 27.46 -14.95
C GLU A 92 -6.98 28.96 -15.06
N GLU A 93 -8.02 29.30 -15.85
CA GLU A 93 -8.53 30.67 -16.03
C GLU A 93 -9.53 31.12 -14.97
N SER A 94 -10.01 30.23 -14.07
CA SER A 94 -10.92 30.64 -12.98
C SER A 94 -10.15 31.04 -11.72
N GLU A 95 -10.31 32.30 -11.28
CA GLU A 95 -9.66 32.84 -10.06
C GLU A 95 -10.22 32.27 -8.74
N GLU A 96 -11.29 31.47 -8.79
CA GLU A 96 -11.92 30.86 -7.61
C GLU A 96 -11.66 29.35 -7.58
N LEU A 97 -10.91 28.87 -6.57
CA LEU A 97 -10.79 27.45 -6.29
C LEU A 97 -12.16 26.88 -5.90
N PRO A 98 -12.66 25.83 -6.57
CA PRO A 98 -13.92 25.19 -6.17
C PRO A 98 -13.86 24.68 -4.73
N GLU A 99 -14.92 24.90 -3.94
CA GLU A 99 -15.06 24.38 -2.56
C GLU A 99 -14.98 22.84 -2.49
N SER A 100 -15.15 22.15 -3.61
CA SER A 100 -14.97 20.70 -3.71
C SER A 100 -14.53 20.31 -5.12
N PRO A 101 -13.60 19.35 -5.26
CA PRO A 101 -13.19 18.84 -6.57
C PRO A 101 -14.41 18.23 -7.28
N ALA A 102 -14.68 18.71 -8.50
CA ALA A 102 -15.72 18.14 -9.33
C ALA A 102 -15.18 16.86 -10.00
N PHE A 103 -16.01 15.82 -10.06
CA PHE A 103 -15.62 14.53 -10.66
C PHE A 103 -16.46 14.23 -11.90
N LYS A 104 -15.84 13.61 -12.92
CA LYS A 104 -16.52 12.99 -14.06
C LYS A 104 -16.40 11.47 -13.99
N LEU A 105 -17.46 10.77 -14.41
CA LEU A 105 -17.37 9.33 -14.63
C LEU A 105 -16.72 9.05 -15.99
N ALA A 106 -15.58 8.39 -15.97
CA ALA A 106 -14.86 7.96 -17.17
C ALA A 106 -14.89 6.44 -17.30
N ASN A 107 -14.77 5.94 -18.54
CA ASN A 107 -14.47 4.54 -18.77
C ASN A 107 -12.98 4.31 -18.50
N CYS A 108 -12.70 3.30 -17.70
CA CYS A 108 -11.36 2.84 -17.40
C CYS A 108 -11.09 1.55 -18.19
N LEU A 109 -9.91 1.47 -18.81
CA LEU A 109 -9.37 0.21 -19.29
C LEU A 109 -8.76 -0.51 -18.08
N TYR A 110 -9.42 -1.58 -17.65
CA TYR A 110 -9.02 -2.42 -16.53
C TYR A 110 -8.64 -3.80 -17.05
N LEU A 111 -7.36 -4.17 -16.91
CA LEU A 111 -6.83 -5.45 -17.34
C LEU A 111 -6.02 -6.06 -16.20
N GLU A 112 -6.54 -7.14 -15.62
CA GLU A 112 -5.92 -7.88 -14.52
C GLU A 112 -5.71 -9.34 -14.94
N TRP A 113 -4.57 -9.89 -14.54
CA TRP A 113 -4.32 -11.32 -14.63
C TRP A 113 -3.43 -11.80 -13.49
N PHE A 114 -3.49 -13.11 -13.26
CA PHE A 114 -2.69 -13.81 -12.27
C PHE A 114 -1.70 -14.70 -13.00
N SER A 115 -0.43 -14.31 -12.97
CA SER A 115 0.68 -15.02 -13.57
C SER A 115 1.31 -15.99 -12.58
N GLU A 116 1.64 -17.19 -13.04
CA GLU A 116 2.34 -18.19 -12.23
C GLU A 116 3.77 -17.73 -11.87
N SER A 117 4.40 -16.88 -12.69
CA SER A 117 5.77 -16.37 -12.47
C SER A 117 5.80 -15.03 -11.75
N ASN A 118 4.91 -14.11 -12.09
CA ASN A 118 4.93 -12.73 -11.59
C ASN A 118 3.87 -12.42 -10.53
N GLY A 119 2.94 -13.34 -10.24
CA GLY A 119 1.77 -13.06 -9.41
C GLY A 119 0.75 -12.17 -10.10
N ARG A 120 0.08 -11.30 -9.35
CA ARG A 120 -0.94 -10.38 -9.88
C ARG A 120 -0.31 -9.24 -10.69
N VAL A 121 -0.82 -9.02 -11.90
CA VAL A 121 -0.42 -7.90 -12.77
C VAL A 121 -1.66 -7.10 -13.17
N LEU A 122 -1.55 -5.78 -13.14
CA LEU A 122 -2.64 -4.85 -13.33
C LEU A 122 -2.28 -3.71 -14.29
N ILE A 123 -3.19 -3.42 -15.21
CA ILE A 123 -3.26 -2.16 -15.97
C ILE A 123 -4.62 -1.54 -15.67
N GLU A 124 -4.61 -0.38 -15.02
CA GLU A 124 -5.80 0.41 -14.74
C GLU A 124 -5.55 1.85 -15.19
N THR A 125 -6.30 2.34 -16.18
CA THR A 125 -6.07 3.67 -16.74
C THR A 125 -7.26 4.24 -17.52
N THR A 126 -7.44 5.56 -17.44
CA THR A 126 -8.40 6.34 -18.23
C THR A 126 -7.77 7.04 -19.44
N ASP A 127 -6.43 7.06 -19.52
CA ASP A 127 -5.70 7.98 -20.40
C ASP A 127 -5.25 7.34 -21.71
N PHE A 128 -5.42 6.02 -21.83
CA PHE A 128 -5.02 5.29 -23.02
C PHE A 128 -5.96 5.61 -24.19
N SER A 129 -5.40 5.51 -25.39
CA SER A 129 -6.20 5.40 -26.60
C SER A 129 -6.35 3.92 -26.96
N TRP A 130 -7.58 3.44 -27.19
CA TRP A 130 -7.81 2.05 -27.55
C TRP A 130 -8.88 1.85 -28.64
N LYS A 131 -8.83 0.67 -29.27
CA LYS A 131 -9.77 0.22 -30.30
C LYS A 131 -10.12 -1.24 -30.05
N VAL A 132 -11.40 -1.57 -30.23
CA VAL A 132 -11.94 -2.91 -30.07
C VAL A 132 -12.50 -3.39 -31.41
N SER A 133 -12.14 -4.60 -31.83
CA SER A 133 -12.69 -5.19 -33.05
C SER A 133 -14.13 -5.67 -32.87
N LEU A 134 -14.81 -6.00 -33.97
CA LEU A 134 -16.07 -6.75 -33.89
C LEU A 134 -15.85 -8.11 -33.18
N PRO A 135 -16.80 -8.54 -32.34
CA PRO A 135 -16.70 -9.81 -31.63
C PRO A 135 -16.89 -10.99 -32.60
N LYS A 136 -16.05 -12.02 -32.46
CA LYS A 136 -16.19 -13.31 -33.16
C LYS A 136 -17.16 -14.25 -32.46
N TRP A 137 -17.34 -14.06 -31.16
CA TRP A 137 -18.29 -14.76 -30.30
C TRP A 137 -18.70 -13.81 -29.18
N THR A 138 -19.77 -14.12 -28.47
CA THR A 138 -20.32 -13.27 -27.41
C THR A 138 -20.45 -14.07 -26.13
N LEU A 139 -20.11 -13.45 -25.00
CA LEU A 139 -20.30 -14.03 -23.68
C LEU A 139 -21.75 -13.81 -23.23
N SER A 140 -22.41 -14.85 -22.72
CA SER A 140 -23.74 -14.70 -22.12
C SER A 140 -23.64 -14.06 -20.73
N GLU A 141 -24.77 -13.65 -20.16
CA GLU A 141 -24.81 -13.10 -18.80
C GLU A 141 -24.47 -14.15 -17.74
N ASP A 142 -24.87 -15.40 -17.97
CA ASP A 142 -24.57 -16.49 -17.04
C ASP A 142 -23.08 -16.86 -17.13
N ASP A 143 -22.52 -16.93 -18.34
CA ASP A 143 -21.08 -17.19 -18.51
C ASP A 143 -20.22 -16.03 -17.95
N GLU A 144 -20.71 -14.79 -17.98
CA GLU A 144 -20.03 -13.65 -17.37
C GLU A 144 -20.03 -13.73 -15.84
N ARG A 145 -21.14 -14.16 -15.22
CA ARG A 145 -21.19 -14.44 -13.78
C ARG A 145 -20.22 -15.55 -13.38
N ASP A 146 -20.18 -16.63 -14.16
CA ASP A 146 -19.24 -17.72 -13.93
C ASP A 146 -17.78 -17.24 -14.07
N GLN A 147 -17.50 -16.36 -15.02
CA GLN A 147 -16.18 -15.74 -15.18
C GLN A 147 -15.82 -14.81 -14.02
N GLN A 148 -16.77 -14.01 -13.52
CA GLN A 148 -16.57 -13.17 -12.34
C GLN A 148 -16.23 -14.01 -11.10
N GLU A 149 -16.95 -15.11 -10.89
CA GLU A 149 -16.67 -16.02 -9.77
C GLU A 149 -15.30 -16.71 -9.93
N ALA A 150 -14.95 -17.13 -11.15
CA ALA A 150 -13.63 -17.69 -11.44
C ALA A 150 -12.50 -16.67 -11.17
N ASN A 151 -12.71 -15.39 -11.50
CA ASN A 151 -11.76 -14.30 -11.22
C ASN A 151 -11.64 -14.05 -9.71
N LYS A 152 -12.76 -14.06 -8.96
CA LYS A 152 -12.76 -13.96 -7.49
C LYS A 152 -11.98 -15.12 -6.86
N GLN A 153 -12.19 -16.35 -7.33
CA GLN A 153 -11.41 -17.51 -6.88
C GLN A 153 -9.93 -17.43 -7.24
N ALA A 154 -9.57 -16.92 -8.42
CA ALA A 154 -8.16 -16.71 -8.77
C ALA A 154 -7.47 -15.72 -7.81
N MET A 155 -8.18 -14.65 -7.41
CA MET A 155 -7.70 -13.71 -6.38
C MET A 155 -7.52 -14.40 -5.02
N PHE A 156 -8.48 -15.23 -4.60
CA PHE A 156 -8.37 -15.96 -3.34
C PHE A 156 -7.21 -16.96 -3.34
N ASN A 157 -7.03 -17.72 -4.42
CA ASN A 157 -5.90 -18.63 -4.55
C ASN A 157 -4.57 -17.86 -4.49
N PHE A 158 -4.48 -16.71 -5.14
CA PHE A 158 -3.30 -15.84 -5.05
C PHE A 158 -3.03 -15.35 -3.62
N MET A 159 -4.07 -14.92 -2.90
CA MET A 159 -3.93 -14.49 -1.50
C MET A 159 -3.53 -15.63 -0.56
N ASP A 160 -4.08 -16.82 -0.78
CA ASP A 160 -3.73 -18.03 -0.03
C ASP A 160 -2.27 -18.48 -0.31
N GLU A 161 -1.83 -18.42 -1.58
CA GLU A 161 -0.42 -18.65 -1.94
C GLU A 161 0.53 -17.64 -1.28
N LEU A 162 0.17 -16.35 -1.27
CA LEU A 162 0.93 -15.31 -0.56
C LEU A 162 0.98 -15.59 0.94
N SER A 163 -0.16 -15.91 1.56
CA SER A 163 -0.25 -16.21 2.99
C SER A 163 0.64 -17.41 3.38
N ARG A 164 0.64 -18.48 2.57
CA ARG A 164 1.53 -19.64 2.77
C ARG A 164 3.01 -19.30 2.58
N ALA A 165 3.34 -18.43 1.63
CA ALA A 165 4.72 -17.98 1.45
C ALA A 165 5.22 -17.16 2.65
N LEU A 166 4.33 -16.39 3.30
CA LEU A 166 4.62 -15.63 4.52
C LEU A 166 4.71 -16.53 5.76
N THR A 167 3.96 -17.64 5.79
CA THR A 167 3.90 -18.57 6.93
C THR A 167 4.15 -20.01 6.46
N PRO A 168 5.42 -20.43 6.32
CA PRO A 168 5.73 -21.83 6.07
C PRO A 168 5.10 -22.69 7.17
N ALA A 169 4.49 -23.83 6.81
CA ALA A 169 3.74 -24.70 7.74
C ALA A 169 4.55 -25.22 8.96
N GLU A 170 5.87 -25.02 8.97
CA GLU A 170 6.75 -25.32 10.12
C GLU A 170 6.73 -24.23 11.21
N GLN A 171 6.11 -23.06 10.94
CA GLN A 171 5.99 -21.90 11.84
C GLN A 171 4.52 -21.57 12.17
N SER A 172 3.58 -22.48 11.92
CA SER A 172 2.14 -22.28 12.18
C SER A 172 1.75 -22.49 13.64
N GLU A 173 2.66 -22.96 14.49
CA GLU A 173 2.50 -22.81 15.93
C GLU A 173 2.79 -21.33 16.21
N GLU A 174 1.74 -20.54 16.45
CA GLU A 174 1.92 -19.25 17.11
C GLU A 174 2.81 -19.51 18.32
N PRO A 175 4.01 -18.91 18.39
CA PRO A 175 4.85 -19.09 19.55
C PRO A 175 3.98 -18.70 20.76
N ALA A 176 3.94 -19.58 21.77
CA ALA A 176 3.30 -19.23 23.03
C ALA A 176 3.82 -17.85 23.43
N GLU A 177 2.96 -16.99 23.98
CA GLU A 177 3.24 -15.61 24.44
C GLU A 177 4.38 -15.49 25.50
N GLU A 178 5.26 -16.50 25.63
CA GLU A 178 6.48 -16.43 26.43
C GLU A 178 7.62 -15.79 25.61
N ASP A 179 8.10 -14.65 26.12
CA ASP A 179 9.35 -13.93 25.84
C ASP A 179 9.99 -14.21 24.46
N MET A 180 9.32 -13.76 23.39
CA MET A 180 9.92 -13.78 22.06
C MET A 180 11.15 -12.87 22.00
N ASP A 181 12.23 -13.33 21.37
CA ASP A 181 13.42 -12.51 21.19
C ASP A 181 13.21 -11.40 20.14
N GLU A 182 14.17 -10.46 20.07
CA GLU A 182 14.11 -9.32 19.13
C GLU A 182 14.07 -9.71 17.64
N PHE A 183 14.46 -10.93 17.27
CA PHE A 183 14.42 -11.42 15.89
C PHE A 183 13.09 -12.10 15.57
N GLN A 184 12.51 -12.80 16.54
CA GLN A 184 11.18 -13.41 16.46
C GLN A 184 10.11 -12.32 16.36
N TRP A 185 10.20 -11.28 17.19
CA TRP A 185 9.31 -10.12 17.09
C TRP A 185 9.40 -9.39 15.75
N GLU A 186 10.62 -9.19 15.23
CA GLU A 186 10.79 -8.58 13.90
C GLU A 186 10.18 -9.46 12.80
N ALA A 187 10.38 -10.78 12.83
CA ALA A 187 9.77 -11.69 11.87
C ALA A 187 8.24 -11.70 11.96
N TYR A 188 7.68 -11.63 13.18
CA TYR A 188 6.25 -11.50 13.40
C TYR A 188 5.71 -10.18 12.83
N LEU A 189 6.35 -9.05 13.14
CA LEU A 189 5.97 -7.74 12.63
C LEU A 189 6.03 -7.65 11.10
N GLN A 190 7.01 -8.28 10.47
CA GLN A 190 7.06 -8.36 9.00
C GLN A 190 5.89 -9.16 8.42
N LYS A 191 5.44 -10.22 9.11
CA LYS A 191 4.24 -10.97 8.71
C LYS A 191 2.98 -10.12 8.88
N THR A 192 2.87 -9.36 9.97
CA THR A 192 1.71 -8.48 10.18
C THR A 192 1.65 -7.39 9.13
N ASP A 193 2.78 -6.75 8.81
CA ASP A 193 2.83 -5.73 7.75
C ASP A 193 2.40 -6.32 6.39
N ALA A 194 2.90 -7.51 6.04
CA ALA A 194 2.52 -8.16 4.79
C ALA A 194 1.03 -8.54 4.74
N ARG A 195 0.44 -8.95 5.87
CA ARG A 195 -1.02 -9.18 5.98
C ARG A 195 -1.81 -7.89 5.87
N SER A 196 -1.32 -6.78 6.45
CA SER A 196 -1.93 -5.46 6.29
C SER A 196 -1.90 -4.97 4.84
N ASP A 197 -0.80 -5.21 4.12
CA ASP A 197 -0.71 -4.90 2.68
C ASP A 197 -1.70 -5.72 1.85
N MET A 198 -1.89 -7.01 2.18
CA MET A 198 -2.90 -7.86 1.55
C MET A 198 -4.32 -7.31 1.81
N LEU A 199 -4.60 -6.90 3.04
CA LEU A 199 -5.89 -6.32 3.42
C LEU A 199 -6.18 -5.04 2.63
N LEU A 200 -5.21 -4.12 2.56
CA LEU A 200 -5.36 -2.87 1.80
C LEU A 200 -5.64 -3.15 0.32
N GLU A 201 -4.94 -4.12 -0.27
CA GLU A 201 -5.14 -4.51 -1.67
C GLU A 201 -6.53 -5.10 -1.94
N LEU A 202 -7.08 -5.86 -0.99
CA LEU A 202 -8.44 -6.38 -1.08
C LEU A 202 -9.49 -5.27 -0.94
N PHE A 203 -9.29 -4.32 -0.02
CA PHE A 203 -10.14 -3.15 0.11
C PHE A 203 -10.16 -2.33 -1.18
N GLU A 204 -8.99 -2.01 -1.76
CA GLU A 204 -8.92 -1.29 -3.03
C GLU A 204 -9.69 -1.99 -4.16
N LYS A 205 -9.70 -3.33 -4.17
CA LYS A 205 -10.40 -4.11 -5.20
C LYS A 205 -11.92 -4.15 -4.98
N TYR A 206 -12.34 -4.37 -3.75
CA TYR A 206 -13.73 -4.70 -3.41
C TYR A 206 -14.49 -3.59 -2.68
N GLU A 207 -13.92 -2.40 -2.50
CA GLU A 207 -14.56 -1.25 -1.81
C GLU A 207 -15.97 -0.91 -2.32
N ASN A 208 -16.28 -1.18 -3.59
CA ASN A 208 -17.57 -0.90 -4.20
C ASN A 208 -18.49 -2.13 -4.29
N ASP A 209 -18.08 -3.29 -3.80
CA ASP A 209 -18.89 -4.52 -3.76
C ASP A 209 -19.80 -4.47 -2.50
N PRO A 210 -21.12 -4.72 -2.61
CA PRO A 210 -22.02 -4.76 -1.45
C PRO A 210 -21.59 -5.76 -0.38
N ASP A 211 -20.94 -6.86 -0.76
CA ASP A 211 -20.51 -7.93 0.14
C ASP A 211 -19.00 -7.83 0.45
N CYS A 212 -18.43 -6.62 0.36
CA CYS A 212 -16.99 -6.35 0.53
C CYS A 212 -16.41 -7.00 1.80
N GLU A 213 -17.06 -6.80 2.95
CA GLU A 213 -16.60 -7.33 4.24
C GLU A 213 -16.51 -8.87 4.23
N GLU A 214 -17.53 -9.55 3.68
CA GLU A 214 -17.55 -11.00 3.60
C GLU A 214 -16.47 -11.55 2.66
N ILE A 215 -16.27 -10.87 1.52
CA ILE A 215 -15.25 -11.23 0.54
C ILE A 215 -13.85 -11.08 1.15
N ILE A 216 -13.60 -9.97 1.85
CA ILE A 216 -12.32 -9.69 2.51
C ILE A 216 -12.05 -10.70 3.62
N ALA A 217 -13.01 -10.92 4.53
CA ALA A 217 -12.86 -11.86 5.62
C ALA A 217 -12.54 -13.27 5.10
N LYS A 218 -13.27 -13.74 4.09
CA LYS A 218 -13.02 -15.03 3.44
C LYS A 218 -11.62 -15.09 2.80
N ALA A 219 -11.17 -14.03 2.14
CA ALA A 219 -9.85 -13.96 1.54
C ALA A 219 -8.71 -13.94 2.57
N MET A 220 -8.92 -13.28 3.70
CA MET A 220 -7.99 -13.21 4.83
C MET A 220 -8.01 -14.46 5.70
N GLY A 221 -8.95 -15.39 5.46
CA GLY A 221 -9.15 -16.59 6.28
C GLY A 221 -9.75 -16.28 7.66
N TRP A 222 -10.45 -15.15 7.79
CA TRP A 222 -11.15 -14.77 9.02
C TRP A 222 -12.53 -15.42 9.08
N GLU A 223 -12.87 -15.95 10.24
CA GLU A 223 -14.23 -16.37 10.54
C GLU A 223 -15.03 -15.14 10.95
N ILE A 224 -16.11 -14.85 10.22
CA ILE A 224 -17.03 -13.78 10.59
C ILE A 224 -17.91 -14.35 11.71
N GLU A 225 -17.52 -14.06 12.96
CA GLU A 225 -18.42 -14.29 14.07
C GLU A 225 -19.59 -13.32 13.94
N SER A 226 -20.80 -13.85 13.80
CA SER A 226 -22.01 -13.04 13.86
C SER A 226 -22.15 -12.50 15.28
N MET A 227 -21.60 -11.32 15.54
CA MET A 227 -21.78 -10.66 16.80
C MET A 227 -23.22 -10.12 16.82
N GLU A 228 -24.08 -10.71 17.67
CA GLU A 228 -25.39 -10.12 17.93
C GLU A 228 -25.14 -8.80 18.66
N VAL A 229 -25.25 -7.69 17.91
CA VAL A 229 -25.12 -6.35 18.49
C VAL A 229 -26.36 -6.09 19.34
N THR A 230 -26.29 -6.45 20.62
CA THR A 230 -27.34 -6.19 21.61
C THR A 230 -27.23 -4.75 22.12
N GLU A 231 -28.32 -4.22 22.72
CA GLU A 231 -28.25 -2.92 23.43
C GLU A 231 -27.20 -2.98 24.56
N GLU A 232 -27.00 -4.14 25.20
CA GLU A 232 -25.92 -4.38 26.17
C GLU A 232 -24.51 -4.26 25.54
N PHE A 233 -24.30 -4.68 24.28
CA PHE A 233 -23.02 -4.50 23.60
C PHE A 233 -22.69 -3.02 23.39
N PHE A 234 -23.68 -2.20 23.01
CA PHE A 234 -23.50 -0.76 22.89
C PHE A 234 -23.27 -0.10 24.26
N GLU A 235 -23.98 -0.54 25.31
CA GLU A 235 -23.75 -0.04 26.67
C GLU A 235 -22.34 -0.41 27.18
N GLU A 236 -21.85 -1.61 26.90
CA GLU A 236 -20.51 -2.07 27.28
C GLU A 236 -19.40 -1.35 26.47
N TRP A 237 -19.59 -1.15 25.17
CA TRP A 237 -18.71 -0.33 24.32
C TRP A 237 -18.70 1.16 24.72
N ASP A 238 -19.85 1.74 25.09
CA ASP A 238 -19.92 3.11 25.62
C ASP A 238 -19.20 3.21 26.97
N ILE A 239 -19.25 2.17 27.81
CA ILE A 239 -18.51 2.14 29.09
C ILE A 239 -17.00 2.05 28.84
N ASP A 240 -16.55 1.25 27.88
CA ASP A 240 -15.13 1.08 27.53
C ASP A 240 -14.56 2.36 26.90
N GLN A 241 -15.28 2.98 25.96
CA GLN A 241 -14.89 4.28 25.41
C GLN A 241 -14.98 5.44 26.41
N ASN A 242 -15.88 5.39 27.40
CA ASN A 242 -15.90 6.39 28.48
C ASN A 242 -14.84 6.12 29.57
N GLN A 243 -14.28 4.90 29.66
CA GLN A 243 -13.11 4.58 30.48
C GLN A 243 -11.81 4.99 29.77
N ASP A 244 -11.73 4.79 28.45
CA ASP A 244 -10.61 5.22 27.58
C ASP A 244 -10.69 6.68 27.14
N SER A 245 -11.84 7.34 27.32
CA SER A 245 -11.92 8.79 27.27
C SER A 245 -11.13 9.31 28.46
N LYS A 246 -9.82 9.47 28.27
CA LYS A 246 -8.92 10.16 29.19
C LYS A 246 -9.66 11.42 29.63
N ASP A 247 -10.01 11.48 30.92
CA ASP A 247 -10.69 12.63 31.53
C ASP A 247 -10.01 13.89 30.98
N PRO A 248 -10.74 14.92 30.50
CA PRO A 248 -10.10 16.17 30.06
C PRO A 248 -9.24 16.82 31.18
N ASP A 249 -9.42 16.40 32.43
CA ASP A 249 -8.57 16.71 33.60
C ASP A 249 -7.57 15.59 34.00
N SER A 250 -7.44 14.51 33.23
CA SER A 250 -6.38 13.50 33.45
C SER A 250 -5.02 14.16 33.27
N GLU A 251 -4.14 13.98 34.26
CA GLU A 251 -2.76 14.48 34.20
C GLU A 251 -2.12 13.93 32.91
N TYR A 252 -1.76 14.84 32.00
CA TYR A 252 -0.97 14.57 30.79
C TYR A 252 0.12 13.52 31.08
N LEU A 253 -0.06 12.31 30.56
CA LEU A 253 0.95 11.26 30.66
C LEU A 253 2.18 11.76 29.88
N PRO A 254 3.36 11.83 30.51
CA PRO A 254 4.53 12.37 29.87
C PRO A 254 4.96 11.45 28.73
N ASN A 255 4.86 11.93 27.49
CA ASN A 255 5.47 11.28 26.32
C ASN A 255 6.92 10.88 26.65
N HIS A 256 7.31 9.66 26.28
CA HIS A 256 8.70 9.23 26.43
C HIS A 256 9.65 10.30 25.82
N PRO A 257 10.75 10.69 26.48
CA PRO A 257 11.59 11.81 26.03
C PRO A 257 12.06 11.70 24.57
N LEU A 258 12.27 10.47 24.08
CA LEU A 258 12.63 10.22 22.68
C LEU A 258 11.49 10.53 21.70
N ILE A 259 10.23 10.25 22.07
CA ILE A 259 9.05 10.59 21.28
C ILE A 259 8.95 12.10 21.16
N SER A 260 8.92 12.81 22.30
CA SER A 260 8.81 14.27 22.34
C SER A 260 9.92 14.94 21.52
N ARG A 261 11.15 14.48 21.69
CA ARG A 261 12.30 15.01 20.94
C ARG A 261 12.17 14.81 19.43
N MET A 262 11.71 13.65 18.98
CA MET A 262 11.50 13.42 17.55
C MET A 262 10.33 14.24 16.99
N MET A 263 9.26 14.42 17.77
CA MET A 263 8.13 15.30 17.42
C MET A 263 8.58 16.76 17.26
N ASP A 264 9.39 17.26 18.19
CA ASP A 264 9.94 18.62 18.14
C ASP A 264 10.81 18.81 16.88
N ILE A 265 11.72 17.86 16.61
CA ILE A 265 12.57 17.87 15.42
C ILE A 265 11.72 17.89 14.14
N THR A 266 10.72 17.01 14.06
CA THR A 266 9.87 16.87 12.87
C THR A 266 9.01 18.12 12.66
N SER A 267 8.49 18.71 13.74
CA SER A 267 7.72 19.95 13.70
C SER A 267 8.58 21.12 13.26
N GLN A 268 9.79 21.25 13.82
CA GLN A 268 10.74 22.28 13.41
C GLN A 268 11.10 22.13 11.92
N LEU A 269 11.38 20.91 11.47
CA LEU A 269 11.68 20.61 10.07
C LEU A 269 10.52 21.02 9.15
N TYR A 270 9.28 20.71 9.54
CA TYR A 270 8.08 21.07 8.79
C TYR A 270 7.95 22.59 8.64
N TYR A 271 7.99 23.34 9.75
CA TYR A 271 7.83 24.80 9.72
C TYR A 271 8.96 25.50 8.94
N GLU A 272 10.20 25.05 9.08
CA GLU A 272 11.34 25.62 8.36
C GLU A 272 11.27 25.32 6.85
N ALA A 273 10.83 24.12 6.45
CA ALA A 273 10.62 23.77 5.06
C ALA A 273 9.42 24.50 4.43
N GLU A 274 8.31 24.63 5.16
CA GLU A 274 7.11 25.34 4.72
C GLU A 274 7.37 26.83 4.52
N SER A 275 8.02 27.48 5.49
CA SER A 275 8.35 28.92 5.41
C SER A 275 9.27 29.26 4.23
N ARG A 276 10.03 28.28 3.72
CA ARG A 276 10.89 28.38 2.54
C ARG A 276 10.23 27.87 1.27
N LYS A 277 8.98 27.39 1.33
CA LYS A 277 8.22 26.84 0.21
C LYS A 277 8.94 25.69 -0.49
N LEU A 278 9.55 24.79 0.30
CA LEU A 278 10.30 23.66 -0.22
C LEU A 278 9.41 22.47 -0.63
N PHE A 279 8.15 22.48 -0.19
CA PHE A 279 7.15 21.48 -0.56
C PHE A 279 6.57 21.72 -1.95
N THR A 280 6.25 20.65 -2.65
CA THR A 280 5.57 20.66 -3.95
C THR A 280 4.52 19.57 -3.99
N GLU A 281 3.64 19.58 -4.99
CA GLU A 281 2.67 18.48 -5.19
C GLU A 281 3.33 17.19 -5.70
N ASP A 282 4.59 17.25 -6.20
CA ASP A 282 5.34 16.06 -6.59
C ASP A 282 5.71 15.20 -5.39
N THR A 283 5.23 13.95 -5.37
CA THR A 283 5.56 12.94 -4.35
C THR A 283 7.03 12.54 -4.37
N ASN A 284 7.75 12.79 -5.47
CA ASN A 284 9.19 12.57 -5.57
C ASN A 284 10.03 13.72 -5.00
N ASN A 285 9.41 14.80 -4.51
CA ASN A 285 10.15 15.88 -3.89
C ASN A 285 10.86 15.37 -2.63
N PRO A 286 12.19 15.53 -2.52
CA PRO A 286 12.96 15.01 -1.40
C PRO A 286 12.59 15.66 -0.06
N TRP A 287 12.07 16.90 -0.04
CA TRP A 287 11.57 17.55 1.17
C TRP A 287 10.24 16.95 1.67
N ASN A 288 9.35 16.57 0.74
CA ASN A 288 8.13 15.84 1.11
C ASN A 288 8.48 14.47 1.72
N GLN A 289 9.42 13.75 1.09
CA GLN A 289 9.91 12.46 1.60
C GLN A 289 10.60 12.61 2.96
N LEU A 290 11.40 13.66 3.15
CA LEU A 290 12.09 13.93 4.40
C LEU A 290 11.10 14.08 5.58
N ILE A 291 10.04 14.86 5.40
CA ILE A 291 8.99 15.02 6.43
C ILE A 291 8.28 13.70 6.70
N TRP A 292 7.95 12.97 5.63
CA TRP A 292 7.29 11.68 5.75
C TRP A 292 8.14 10.68 6.56
N HIS A 293 9.44 10.56 6.28
CA HIS A 293 10.35 9.72 7.07
C HIS A 293 10.44 10.17 8.54
N GLY A 294 10.46 11.49 8.80
CA GLY A 294 10.44 12.03 10.15
C GLY A 294 9.18 11.64 10.93
N GLN A 295 8.00 11.80 10.32
CA GLN A 295 6.71 11.42 10.91
C GLN A 295 6.60 9.92 11.15
N MET A 296 7.07 9.09 10.21
CA MET A 296 7.10 7.63 10.39
C MET A 296 8.05 7.22 11.52
N THR A 297 9.17 7.92 11.71
CA THR A 297 10.07 7.70 12.85
C THR A 297 9.36 8.00 14.17
N VAL A 298 8.60 9.11 14.25
CA VAL A 298 7.75 9.42 15.43
C VAL A 298 6.77 8.28 15.70
N SER A 299 6.02 7.84 14.69
CA SER A 299 5.02 6.77 14.84
C SER A 299 5.63 5.47 15.39
N LYS A 300 6.82 5.06 14.91
CA LYS A 300 7.49 3.86 15.43
C LYS A 300 8.08 4.06 16.83
N LEU A 301 8.47 5.28 17.21
CA LEU A 301 8.88 5.57 18.59
C LEU A 301 7.68 5.52 19.55
N ILE A 302 6.52 6.02 19.13
CA ILE A 302 5.27 5.92 19.89
C ILE A 302 4.94 4.45 20.14
N ALA A 303 4.89 3.64 19.07
CA ALA A 303 4.60 2.22 19.17
C ALA A 303 5.57 1.43 20.08
N ALA A 304 6.81 1.90 20.23
CA ALA A 304 7.80 1.24 21.10
C ALA A 304 7.75 1.71 22.57
N LEU A 305 7.36 2.96 22.82
CA LEU A 305 7.70 3.65 24.07
C LEU A 305 6.53 4.34 24.75
N GLU A 306 5.35 4.39 24.14
CA GLU A 306 4.17 5.01 24.76
C GLU A 306 3.75 4.23 26.00
N GLU A 307 3.48 2.93 25.87
CA GLU A 307 3.15 2.04 27.00
C GLU A 307 4.26 2.01 28.08
N VAL A 308 5.53 2.05 27.64
CA VAL A 308 6.69 2.16 28.55
C VAL A 308 6.62 3.44 29.39
N ALA A 309 6.22 4.56 28.79
CA ALA A 309 6.09 5.84 29.49
C ALA A 309 4.89 5.85 30.46
N GLU A 310 3.84 5.09 30.15
CA GLU A 310 2.69 4.85 31.03
C GLU A 310 3.01 3.86 32.17
N GLY A 311 4.19 3.23 32.14
CA GLY A 311 4.64 2.29 33.17
C GLY A 311 4.04 0.89 33.03
N ILE A 312 3.48 0.57 31.85
CA ILE A 312 2.97 -0.74 31.50
C ILE A 312 4.15 -1.69 31.26
N GLU A 313 4.06 -2.91 31.78
CA GLU A 313 5.06 -3.95 31.56
C GLU A 313 4.99 -4.39 30.09
N THR A 314 6.10 -4.22 29.37
CA THR A 314 6.21 -4.51 27.93
C THR A 314 7.32 -5.52 27.70
N GLU A 315 7.15 -6.37 26.70
CA GLU A 315 8.17 -7.36 26.36
C GLU A 315 9.46 -6.69 25.83
N PRO A 316 10.63 -6.96 26.43
CA PRO A 316 11.88 -6.34 25.98
C PRO A 316 12.21 -6.63 24.51
N GLY A 317 11.89 -7.83 24.02
CA GLY A 317 12.05 -8.23 22.62
C GLY A 317 11.24 -7.36 21.66
N PHE A 318 9.98 -7.09 22.00
CA PHE A 318 9.07 -6.23 21.23
C PHE A 318 9.60 -4.80 21.17
N VAL A 319 9.94 -4.22 22.33
CA VAL A 319 10.47 -2.85 22.41
C VAL A 319 11.71 -2.72 21.54
N VAL A 320 12.65 -3.67 21.61
CA VAL A 320 13.88 -3.60 20.84
C VAL A 320 13.64 -3.79 19.34
N ALA A 321 12.75 -4.69 18.92
CA ALA A 321 12.37 -4.85 17.52
C ALA A 321 11.77 -3.54 16.95
N THR A 322 10.81 -2.95 17.65
CA THR A 322 10.16 -1.71 17.21
C THR A 322 11.13 -0.52 17.21
N LEU A 323 12.05 -0.44 18.18
CA LEU A 323 13.13 0.57 18.19
C LEU A 323 14.11 0.39 17.02
N LYS A 324 14.43 -0.85 16.58
CA LYS A 324 15.23 -1.07 15.36
C LYS A 324 14.53 -0.48 14.13
N ARG A 325 13.21 -0.65 14.03
CA ARG A 325 12.41 -0.09 12.93
C ARG A 325 12.39 1.43 12.97
N ALA A 326 12.24 2.04 14.15
CA ALA A 326 12.38 3.49 14.34
C ALA A 326 13.79 3.98 13.95
N LEU A 327 14.83 3.26 14.36
CA LEU A 327 16.22 3.59 14.05
C LEU A 327 16.52 3.54 12.55
N HIS A 328 15.95 2.56 11.83
CA HIS A 328 16.05 2.47 10.37
C HIS A 328 15.42 3.71 9.69
N LEU A 329 14.20 4.10 10.09
CA LEU A 329 13.53 5.31 9.58
C LEU A 329 14.28 6.59 9.95
N LEU A 330 14.91 6.64 11.13
CA LEU A 330 15.76 7.76 11.52
C LEU A 330 17.00 7.87 10.61
N HIS A 331 17.62 6.75 10.23
CA HIS A 331 18.72 6.75 9.26
C HIS A 331 18.27 7.22 7.88
N LEU A 332 17.08 6.81 7.42
CA LEU A 332 16.49 7.33 6.19
C LEU A 332 16.24 8.84 6.28
N THR A 333 15.70 9.32 7.40
CA THR A 333 15.49 10.76 7.65
C THR A 333 16.81 11.55 7.55
N ILE A 334 17.88 11.05 8.17
CA ILE A 334 19.21 11.68 8.09
C ILE A 334 19.73 11.66 6.65
N ALA A 335 19.66 10.52 5.97
CA ALA A 335 20.16 10.37 4.60
C ALA A 335 19.39 11.26 3.59
N THR A 336 18.06 11.31 3.69
CA THR A 336 17.21 12.16 2.84
C THR A 336 17.48 13.63 3.10
N MET A 337 17.72 14.03 4.36
CA MET A 337 18.10 15.42 4.67
C MET A 337 19.47 15.77 4.07
N GLU A 338 20.44 14.86 4.11
CA GLU A 338 21.73 15.08 3.46
C GLU A 338 21.57 15.22 1.94
N ALA A 339 20.71 14.40 1.33
CA ALA A 339 20.38 14.51 -0.09
C ALA A 339 19.74 15.87 -0.43
N CYS A 340 18.75 16.32 0.36
CA CYS A 340 18.12 17.65 0.21
C CYS A 340 19.15 18.78 0.26
N VAL A 341 20.04 18.74 1.25
CA VAL A 341 21.05 19.79 1.49
C VAL A 341 22.14 19.78 0.43
N SER A 342 22.46 18.63 -0.15
CA SER A 342 23.51 18.51 -1.18
C SER A 342 23.22 19.33 -2.45
N ILE A 343 21.95 19.66 -2.70
CA ILE A 343 21.51 20.45 -3.87
C ILE A 343 21.94 21.92 -3.73
N ASP A 344 21.74 22.51 -2.55
CA ASP A 344 22.22 23.86 -2.21
C ASP A 344 22.67 23.94 -0.73
N PRO A 345 23.95 23.67 -0.44
CA PRO A 345 24.42 23.63 0.94
C PRO A 345 24.39 24.97 1.67
N ASP A 346 24.48 26.09 0.94
CA ASP A 346 24.58 27.43 1.52
C ASP A 346 23.21 27.95 1.96
N GLU A 347 22.16 27.68 1.18
CA GLU A 347 20.79 28.03 1.53
C GLU A 347 20.22 27.18 2.67
N HIS A 348 20.72 25.94 2.83
CA HIS A 348 20.18 24.98 3.81
C HIS A 348 21.01 24.82 5.09
N ARG A 349 21.86 25.81 5.44
CA ARG A 349 22.68 25.78 6.68
C ARG A 349 21.89 25.63 7.97
N TRP A 350 20.62 26.01 7.98
CA TRP A 350 19.70 25.87 9.11
C TRP A 350 19.48 24.40 9.52
N THR A 351 19.65 23.46 8.59
CA THR A 351 19.52 22.01 8.85
C THR A 351 20.63 21.44 9.73
N ASN A 352 21.74 22.18 9.94
CA ASN A 352 22.90 21.66 10.67
C ASN A 352 22.60 21.34 12.13
N ASP A 353 21.78 22.16 12.79
CA ASP A 353 21.43 21.93 14.20
C ASP A 353 20.43 20.78 14.34
N ILE A 354 19.44 20.72 13.44
CA ILE A 354 18.52 19.57 13.32
C ILE A 354 19.29 18.27 13.08
N ARG A 355 20.32 18.29 12.21
CA ARG A 355 21.17 17.11 11.97
C ARG A 355 21.88 16.63 13.23
N LYS A 356 22.43 17.54 14.04
CA LYS A 356 23.07 17.16 15.31
C LYS A 356 22.06 16.54 16.27
N GLU A 357 20.84 17.07 16.31
CA GLU A 357 19.79 16.53 17.16
C GLU A 357 19.35 15.13 16.73
N LEU A 358 19.18 14.90 15.42
CA LEU A 358 18.90 13.57 14.87
C LEU A 358 19.99 12.55 15.23
N PHE A 359 21.27 12.92 15.13
CA PHE A 359 22.38 12.05 15.55
C PHE A 359 22.38 11.80 17.07
N THR A 360 22.05 12.81 17.87
CA THR A 360 21.98 12.62 19.33
C THR A 360 20.82 11.69 19.70
N LEU A 361 19.66 11.88 19.06
CA LEU A 361 18.50 11.01 19.23
C LEU A 361 18.83 9.57 18.81
N ARG A 362 19.57 9.37 17.73
CA ARG A 362 20.06 8.06 17.27
C ARG A 362 20.84 7.34 18.36
N GLU A 363 21.80 8.01 19.00
CA GLU A 363 22.57 7.42 20.10
C GLU A 363 21.67 7.09 21.28
N SER A 364 20.75 7.98 21.65
CA SER A 364 19.82 7.72 22.76
C SER A 364 18.90 6.52 22.50
N ILE A 365 18.42 6.33 21.26
CA ILE A 365 17.65 5.13 20.87
C ILE A 365 18.51 3.86 21.03
N ILE A 366 19.77 3.90 20.58
CA ILE A 366 20.70 2.76 20.70
C ILE A 366 20.95 2.42 22.18
N ASP A 367 21.13 3.42 23.03
CA ASP A 367 21.33 3.22 24.47
C ASP A 367 20.08 2.61 25.13
N THR A 368 18.89 3.09 24.78
CA THR A 368 17.62 2.50 25.26
C THR A 368 17.50 1.04 24.82
N MET A 369 17.80 0.72 23.54
CA MET A 369 17.80 -0.66 23.06
C MET A 369 18.79 -1.55 23.84
N GLN A 370 19.97 -1.05 24.18
CA GLN A 370 20.95 -1.81 24.96
C GLN A 370 20.46 -2.11 26.39
N SER A 371 19.73 -1.18 27.01
CA SER A 371 19.11 -1.39 28.32
C SER A 371 18.09 -2.51 28.28
N TYR A 372 17.21 -2.54 27.28
CA TYR A 372 16.19 -3.58 27.15
C TYR A 372 16.77 -4.95 26.78
N ARG A 373 17.90 -5.02 26.07
CA ARG A 373 18.61 -6.29 25.82
C ARG A 373 19.27 -6.91 27.07
N GLN A 374 19.40 -6.14 28.15
CA GLN A 374 20.02 -6.59 29.39
C GLN A 374 19.01 -7.03 30.45
N GLN A 375 17.73 -6.75 30.22
CA GLN A 375 16.60 -7.31 30.96
C GLN A 375 16.37 -8.73 30.43
#